data_AF-A0A2X2BM63-F1
#
_entry.id   AF-A0A2X2BM63-F1
#
_cell.length_a   1.000
_cell.length_b   1.000
_cell.length_c   1.000
_cell.angle_alpha   90.00
_cell.angle_beta   90.00
_cell.angle_gamma   90.00
#
_symmetry.space_group_name_H-M   'P 1'
#
loop_
_entity.id
_entity.type
_entity.pdbx_description
1 polymer ?
#
loop_
_entity_poly.entity_id
_entity_poly.type
_entity_poly.pdbx_seq_one_letter_code
_entity_poly.pdbx_strand_id
1 'polypeptide(L)'
;MKALTARQQQVYDLVRDHISQTGMPPTRAEIASQLGFRSPNAAEEHLKALARKGVIEIVSGASRGIRLLLEEEPEGLPLIGRVAAGEPLLAQEHIESHYQVDPMLFKPSADFLLRVNGMSMKDIGIMDGDLLAVHKTQDVHNGQVIVARIEDEVNCKTI
;
A
#
# COMPACT_ATOMS: atom_id res chain seq x y z
N MET A 1 -1.17 0.29 -18.08
CA MET A 1 -1.75 1.59 -17.68
C MET A 1 -0.99 2.74 -18.35
N LYS A 2 -1.64 3.88 -18.65
CA LYS A 2 -0.95 5.06 -19.22
C LYS A 2 -0.34 5.89 -18.10
N ALA A 3 1.00 5.93 -18.03
CA ALA A 3 1.75 6.69 -17.03
C ALA A 3 1.23 8.15 -16.90
N LEU A 4 1.09 8.64 -15.66
CA LEU A 4 0.80 10.04 -15.38
C LEU A 4 1.98 10.91 -15.82
N THR A 5 1.70 12.06 -16.42
CA THR A 5 2.77 13.05 -16.64
C THR A 5 3.15 13.67 -15.29
N ALA A 6 4.37 14.22 -15.17
CA ALA A 6 4.81 14.86 -13.93
C ALA A 6 3.80 15.88 -13.39
N ARG A 7 3.16 16.65 -14.29
CA ARG A 7 2.14 17.63 -13.91
C ARG A 7 0.82 17.01 -13.47
N GLN A 8 0.42 15.89 -14.05
CA GLN A 8 -0.77 15.14 -13.63
C GLN A 8 -0.55 14.47 -12.28
N GLN A 9 0.67 13.95 -12.02
CA GLN A 9 1.05 13.39 -10.74
C GLN A 9 0.94 14.44 -9.62
N GLN A 10 1.48 15.65 -9.86
CA GLN A 10 1.35 16.76 -8.90
C GLN A 10 -0.11 17.11 -8.57
N VAL A 11 -1.02 17.04 -9.55
CA VAL A 11 -2.46 17.27 -9.31
C VAL A 11 -3.06 16.13 -8.51
N TYR A 12 -2.72 14.88 -8.83
CA TYR A 12 -3.20 13.70 -8.13
C TYR A 12 -2.74 13.68 -6.65
N ASP A 13 -1.44 13.89 -6.41
CA ASP A 13 -0.86 13.92 -5.07
C ASP A 13 -1.51 15.01 -4.21
N LEU A 14 -1.73 16.20 -4.78
CA LEU A 14 -2.40 17.29 -4.07
C LEU A 14 -3.83 16.94 -3.68
N VAL A 15 -4.59 16.29 -4.58
CA VAL A 15 -5.96 15.85 -4.27
C VAL A 15 -5.93 14.81 -3.14
N ARG A 16 -5.02 13.84 -3.20
CA ARG A 16 -4.82 12.82 -2.17
C ARG A 16 -4.47 13.44 -0.82
N ASP A 17 -3.45 14.29 -0.79
CA ASP A 17 -2.96 14.88 0.45
C ASP A 17 -4.03 15.80 1.08
N HIS A 18 -4.80 16.53 0.26
CA HIS A 18 -5.88 17.38 0.76
C HIS A 18 -7.04 16.58 1.36
N ILE A 19 -7.41 15.45 0.74
CA ILE A 19 -8.43 14.53 1.29
C ILE A 19 -7.94 13.95 2.62
N SER A 20 -6.68 13.50 2.69
CA SER A 20 -6.10 12.94 3.91
C SER A 20 -6.05 13.95 5.06
N GLN A 21 -5.82 15.23 4.78
CA GLN A 21 -5.73 16.27 5.80
C GLN A 21 -7.08 16.86 6.22
N THR A 22 -8.03 17.00 5.30
CA THR A 22 -9.28 17.74 5.55
C THR A 22 -10.54 16.88 5.51
N GLY A 23 -10.44 15.63 5.08
CA GLY A 23 -11.58 14.72 4.88
C GLY A 23 -12.44 15.05 3.64
N MET A 24 -12.06 16.05 2.85
CA MET A 24 -12.79 16.47 1.65
C MET A 24 -11.85 16.75 0.48
N PRO A 25 -12.30 16.54 -0.77
CA PRO A 25 -11.49 16.85 -1.94
C PRO A 25 -11.41 18.37 -2.18
N PRO A 26 -10.31 18.85 -2.77
CA PRO A 26 -10.14 20.25 -3.10
C PRO A 26 -11.01 20.65 -4.29
N THR A 27 -11.25 21.94 -4.40
CA THR A 27 -11.93 22.58 -5.54
C THR A 27 -10.95 22.87 -6.67
N ARG A 28 -11.48 23.09 -7.88
CA ARG A 28 -10.67 23.44 -9.06
C ARG A 28 -9.87 24.73 -8.86
N ALA A 29 -10.43 25.68 -8.10
CA ALA A 29 -9.77 26.93 -7.76
C ALA A 29 -8.60 26.74 -6.76
N GLU A 30 -8.79 25.89 -5.74
CA GLU A 30 -7.72 25.56 -4.78
C GLU A 30 -6.54 24.85 -5.47
N ILE A 31 -6.83 23.89 -6.36
CA ILE A 31 -5.81 23.20 -7.17
C ILE A 31 -5.04 24.22 -8.03
N ALA A 32 -5.75 25.17 -8.66
CA ALA A 32 -5.13 26.20 -9.46
C ALA A 32 -4.22 27.12 -8.65
N SER A 33 -4.68 27.57 -7.48
CA SER A 33 -3.91 28.44 -6.60
C SER A 33 -2.66 27.76 -6.06
N GLN A 34 -2.76 26.50 -5.63
CA GLN A 34 -1.65 25.79 -4.99
C GLN A 34 -0.58 25.35 -6.00
N LEU A 35 -0.98 24.93 -7.20
CA LEU A 35 -0.03 24.50 -8.23
C LEU A 35 0.43 25.63 -9.15
N GLY A 36 -0.10 26.85 -8.99
CA GLY A 36 0.26 28.01 -9.82
C GLY A 36 -0.25 27.92 -11.25
N PHE A 37 -1.45 27.36 -11.46
CA PHE A 37 -2.08 27.38 -12.78
C PHE A 37 -2.62 28.77 -13.12
N ARG A 38 -2.58 29.12 -14.42
CA ARG A 38 -3.08 30.41 -14.92
C ARG A 38 -4.60 30.58 -14.75
N SER A 39 -5.35 29.49 -14.62
CA SER A 39 -6.80 29.52 -14.41
C SER A 39 -7.33 28.20 -13.84
N PRO A 40 -8.55 28.18 -13.25
CA PRO A 40 -9.22 26.95 -12.84
C PRO A 40 -9.48 25.97 -13.99
N ASN A 41 -9.64 26.46 -15.23
CA ASN A 41 -9.82 25.60 -16.40
C ASN A 41 -8.57 24.77 -16.72
N ALA A 42 -7.37 25.31 -16.48
CA ALA A 42 -6.14 24.53 -16.66
C ALA A 42 -6.06 23.36 -15.67
N ALA A 43 -6.51 23.56 -14.42
CA ALA A 43 -6.65 22.46 -13.46
C ALA A 43 -7.71 21.45 -13.92
N GLU A 44 -8.82 21.91 -14.50
CA GLU A 44 -9.87 21.04 -15.05
C GLU A 44 -9.37 20.14 -16.18
N GLU A 45 -8.52 20.63 -17.09
CA GLU A 45 -7.92 19.79 -18.13
C GLU A 45 -7.09 18.65 -17.57
N HIS A 46 -6.30 18.92 -16.52
CA HIS A 46 -5.54 17.89 -15.84
C HIS A 46 -6.45 16.88 -15.12
N LEU A 47 -7.50 17.34 -14.44
CA LEU A 47 -8.50 16.47 -13.82
C LEU A 47 -9.21 15.58 -14.85
N LYS A 48 -9.61 16.13 -16.00
CA LYS A 48 -10.21 15.33 -17.09
C LYS A 48 -9.22 14.29 -17.62
N ALA A 49 -7.94 14.63 -17.72
CA ALA A 49 -6.91 13.69 -18.14
C ALA A 49 -6.69 12.57 -17.11
N LEU A 50 -6.72 12.89 -15.81
CA LEU A 50 -6.67 11.91 -14.72
C LEU A 50 -7.91 11.00 -14.75
N ALA A 51 -9.10 11.56 -14.96
CA ALA A 51 -10.34 10.78 -15.05
C ALA A 51 -10.34 9.83 -16.25
N ARG A 52 -9.85 10.28 -17.41
CA ARG A 52 -9.64 9.43 -18.60
C ARG A 52 -8.63 8.31 -18.37
N LYS A 53 -7.73 8.46 -17.41
CA LYS A 53 -6.75 7.44 -17.03
C LYS A 53 -7.27 6.51 -15.93
N GLY A 54 -8.48 6.74 -15.42
CA GLY A 54 -9.12 5.87 -14.44
C GLY A 54 -8.59 6.02 -13.01
N VAL A 55 -7.82 7.06 -12.71
CA VAL A 55 -7.27 7.28 -11.36
C VAL A 55 -8.16 8.18 -10.49
N ILE A 56 -9.13 8.89 -11.10
CA ILE A 56 -10.12 9.70 -10.38
C ILE A 56 -11.48 9.61 -11.08
N GLU A 57 -12.55 9.89 -10.33
CA GLU A 57 -13.90 10.11 -10.84
C GLU A 57 -14.29 11.58 -10.61
N ILE A 58 -14.89 12.20 -11.63
CA ILE A 58 -15.43 13.57 -11.52
C ILE A 58 -16.95 13.50 -11.44
N VAL A 59 -17.50 13.87 -10.29
CA VAL A 59 -18.93 13.98 -10.06
C VAL A 59 -19.41 15.36 -10.53
N SER A 60 -20.29 15.35 -11.54
CA SER A 60 -20.89 16.57 -12.10
C SER A 60 -21.88 17.20 -11.12
N GLY A 61 -21.95 18.52 -11.07
CA GLY A 61 -22.91 19.25 -10.21
C GLY A 61 -22.45 19.51 -8.76
N ALA A 62 -21.26 19.05 -8.37
CA ALA A 62 -20.67 19.33 -7.06
C ALA A 62 -19.40 20.18 -7.16
N SER A 63 -19.29 21.22 -6.31
CA SER A 63 -18.10 22.10 -6.22
C SER A 63 -16.83 21.30 -5.85
N ARG A 64 -17.01 20.27 -5.01
CA ARG A 64 -16.02 19.30 -4.52
C ARG A 64 -16.25 17.89 -5.09
N GLY A 65 -16.76 17.80 -6.31
CA GLY A 65 -17.06 16.51 -6.96
C GLY A 65 -15.84 15.78 -7.52
N ILE A 66 -14.81 15.54 -6.72
CA ILE A 66 -13.63 14.77 -7.12
C ILE A 66 -13.52 13.58 -6.17
N ARG A 67 -13.53 12.37 -6.71
CA ARG A 67 -13.23 11.16 -5.95
C ARG A 67 -11.95 10.57 -6.48
N LEU A 68 -11.03 10.25 -5.58
CA LEU A 68 -9.94 9.37 -5.94
C LEU A 68 -10.53 7.98 -6.13
N LEU A 69 -10.31 7.42 -7.31
CA LEU A 69 -10.39 5.98 -7.46
C LEU A 69 -9.07 5.55 -6.86
N LEU A 70 -9.11 5.08 -5.61
CA LEU A 70 -7.91 4.57 -4.93
C LEU A 70 -7.15 3.76 -5.97
N GLU A 71 -5.87 4.09 -6.16
CA GLU A 71 -4.96 3.11 -6.75
C GLU A 71 -5.31 1.79 -6.08
N GLU A 72 -5.49 0.75 -6.88
CA GLU A 72 -5.35 -0.61 -6.38
C GLU A 72 -4.01 -0.58 -5.64
N GLU A 73 -4.01 -0.36 -4.31
CA GLU A 73 -3.02 -0.96 -3.43
C GLU A 73 -2.92 -2.36 -3.99
N PRO A 74 -1.74 -2.83 -4.43
CA PRO A 74 -1.64 -4.09 -5.16
C PRO A 74 -2.44 -5.12 -4.38
N GLU A 75 -3.64 -5.49 -4.88
CA GLU A 75 -4.71 -5.92 -3.97
C GLU A 75 -4.21 -7.15 -3.21
N GLY A 76 -4.16 -7.01 -1.88
CA GLY A 76 -3.73 -8.05 -0.96
C GLY A 76 -2.27 -7.99 -0.52
N LEU A 77 -1.75 -9.14 -0.08
CA LEU A 77 -0.52 -9.21 0.72
C LEU A 77 0.70 -9.58 -0.14
N PRO A 78 1.82 -8.84 -0.01
CA PRO A 78 3.06 -9.22 -0.68
C PRO A 78 3.64 -10.48 -0.04
N LEU A 79 4.03 -11.46 -0.86
CA LEU A 79 4.83 -12.60 -0.43
C LEU A 79 6.30 -12.22 -0.48
N ILE A 80 6.92 -12.21 0.70
CA ILE A 80 8.35 -12.00 0.86
C ILE A 80 9.07 -13.35 0.72
N GLY A 81 10.03 -13.38 -0.20
CA GLY A 81 10.90 -14.51 -0.48
C GLY A 81 12.15 -14.56 0.37
N ARG A 82 13.23 -15.11 -0.21
CA ARG A 82 14.55 -15.11 0.44
C ARG A 82 15.05 -13.68 0.61
N VAL A 83 15.33 -13.33 1.85
CA VAL A 83 15.91 -12.05 2.21
C VAL A 83 17.44 -12.17 2.16
N ALA A 84 18.10 -11.28 1.42
CA ALA A 84 19.54 -11.15 1.47
C ALA A 84 20.01 -10.54 2.82
N ALA A 85 21.25 -10.87 3.18
CA ALA A 85 21.95 -10.31 4.34
C ALA A 85 21.94 -8.77 4.31
N GLY A 86 21.64 -8.14 5.44
CA GLY A 86 21.73 -6.68 5.59
C GLY A 86 20.60 -5.82 4.98
N GLU A 87 19.66 -6.39 4.23
CA GLU A 87 18.59 -5.61 3.56
C GLU A 87 17.24 -5.68 4.28
N PRO A 88 16.38 -4.65 4.22
CA PRO A 88 15.05 -4.68 4.85
C PRO A 88 14.19 -5.85 4.35
N LEU A 89 13.42 -6.48 5.25
CA LEU A 89 12.47 -7.57 4.92
C LEU A 89 11.51 -7.18 3.78
N LEU A 90 11.06 -5.92 3.77
CA LEU A 90 10.10 -5.39 2.80
C LEU A 90 10.77 -4.65 1.61
N ALA A 91 12.05 -4.90 1.34
CA ALA A 91 12.67 -4.37 0.12
C ALA A 91 11.95 -4.94 -1.12
N GLN A 92 11.74 -4.11 -2.15
CA GLN A 92 11.07 -4.54 -3.37
C GLN A 92 11.74 -5.76 -4.02
N GLU A 93 13.05 -5.91 -3.85
CA GLU A 93 13.87 -7.01 -4.36
C GLU A 93 13.54 -8.37 -3.72
N HIS A 94 12.89 -8.38 -2.54
CA HIS A 94 12.48 -9.59 -1.85
C HIS A 94 11.03 -9.98 -2.10
N ILE A 95 10.24 -9.17 -2.80
CA ILE A 95 8.83 -9.48 -3.08
C ILE A 95 8.76 -10.46 -4.25
N GLU A 96 8.40 -11.72 -3.98
CA GLU A 96 8.26 -12.75 -5.02
C GLU A 96 6.94 -12.61 -5.79
N SER A 97 5.86 -12.27 -5.09
CA SER A 97 4.51 -12.20 -5.66
C SER A 97 3.57 -11.40 -4.75
N HIS A 98 2.36 -11.11 -5.23
CA HIS A 98 1.28 -10.55 -4.41
C HIS A 98 0.10 -11.53 -4.44
N TYR A 99 -0.47 -11.82 -3.27
CA TYR A 99 -1.66 -12.65 -3.14
C TYR A 99 -2.87 -11.79 -2.80
N GLN A 100 -3.96 -12.04 -3.52
CA GLN A 100 -5.27 -11.42 -3.32
C GLN A 100 -5.93 -11.92 -2.03
N VAL A 101 -5.41 -11.47 -0.89
CA VAL A 101 -5.86 -11.83 0.45
C VAL A 101 -6.15 -10.53 1.21
N ASP A 102 -7.37 -10.39 1.71
CA ASP A 102 -7.75 -9.23 2.52
C ASP A 102 -6.94 -9.22 3.84
N PRO A 103 -6.12 -8.18 4.09
CA PRO A 103 -5.35 -8.04 5.33
C PRO A 103 -6.19 -8.08 6.61
N MET A 104 -7.46 -7.68 6.54
CA MET A 104 -8.37 -7.61 7.68
C MET A 104 -8.93 -8.98 8.10
N LEU A 105 -8.64 -10.04 7.35
CA LEU A 105 -8.90 -11.42 7.78
C LEU A 105 -8.08 -11.80 9.03
N PHE A 106 -7.00 -11.07 9.31
CA PHE A 106 -6.12 -11.27 10.45
C PHE A 106 -6.29 -10.16 11.49
N LYS A 107 -6.06 -10.49 12.76
CA LYS A 107 -6.01 -9.49 13.85
C LYS A 107 -4.75 -9.69 14.70
N PRO A 108 -3.84 -8.70 14.75
CA PRO A 108 -3.80 -7.46 13.96
C PRO A 108 -3.77 -7.70 12.44
N SER A 109 -4.04 -6.65 11.64
CA SER A 109 -4.01 -6.77 10.17
C SER A 109 -2.64 -7.23 9.70
N ALA A 110 -2.63 -8.15 8.73
CA ALA A 110 -1.36 -8.62 8.14
C ALA A 110 -0.76 -7.54 7.24
N ASP A 111 0.57 -7.41 7.28
CA ASP A 111 1.31 -6.48 6.44
C ASP A 111 1.97 -7.19 5.24
N PHE A 112 2.32 -8.47 5.41
CA PHE A 112 2.94 -9.30 4.37
C PHE A 112 2.78 -10.80 4.66
N LEU A 113 3.09 -11.63 3.66
CA LEU A 113 3.20 -13.08 3.78
C LEU A 113 4.66 -13.51 3.77
N LEU A 114 4.98 -14.57 4.50
CA LEU A 114 6.25 -15.28 4.42
C LEU A 114 6.04 -16.75 4.11
N ARG A 115 6.89 -17.31 3.26
CA ARG A 115 6.92 -18.76 3.03
C ARG A 115 7.70 -19.45 4.15
N VAL A 116 7.07 -20.40 4.82
CA VAL A 116 7.72 -21.23 5.83
C VAL A 116 8.69 -22.19 5.13
N ASN A 117 9.90 -22.30 5.68
CA ASN A 117 10.88 -23.30 5.30
C ASN A 117 11.19 -24.19 6.52
N GLY A 118 10.91 -25.48 6.40
CA GLY A 118 11.11 -26.47 7.45
C GLY A 118 9.88 -26.72 8.31
N MET A 119 10.06 -27.58 9.33
CA MET A 119 8.98 -28.17 10.14
C MET A 119 9.08 -27.80 11.63
N SER A 120 9.77 -26.71 11.97
CA SER A 120 10.06 -26.32 13.36
C SER A 120 8.80 -26.02 14.18
N MET A 121 7.71 -25.58 13.51
CA MET A 121 6.46 -25.17 14.15
C MET A 121 5.30 -26.15 13.85
N LYS A 122 5.61 -27.37 13.43
CA LYS A 122 4.61 -28.40 13.06
C LYS A 122 3.63 -28.73 14.18
N ASP A 123 4.06 -28.63 15.43
CA ASP A 123 3.25 -29.02 16.61
C ASP A 123 2.08 -28.06 16.85
N ILE A 124 2.12 -26.86 16.24
CA ILE A 124 1.02 -25.89 16.23
C ILE A 124 0.33 -25.78 14.87
N GLY A 125 0.61 -26.72 13.95
CA GLY A 125 -0.03 -26.80 12.65
C GLY A 125 0.60 -25.94 11.56
N ILE A 126 1.81 -25.42 11.75
CA ILE A 126 2.56 -24.68 10.71
C ILE A 126 3.55 -25.64 10.04
N MET A 127 3.34 -25.87 8.74
CA MET A 127 4.06 -26.88 7.96
C MET A 127 5.02 -26.23 6.94
N ASP A 128 5.97 -27.02 6.45
CA ASP A 128 6.88 -26.59 5.37
C ASP A 128 6.07 -26.19 4.12
N GLY A 129 6.39 -25.02 3.56
CA GLY A 129 5.73 -24.46 2.39
C GLY A 129 4.48 -23.60 2.66
N ASP A 130 3.98 -23.57 3.90
CA ASP A 130 2.85 -22.72 4.29
C ASP A 130 3.17 -21.23 4.13
N LEU A 131 2.10 -20.43 4.00
CA LEU A 131 2.19 -18.97 3.95
C LEU A 131 1.77 -18.38 5.31
N LEU A 132 2.72 -17.79 6.01
CA LEU A 132 2.49 -17.12 7.27
C LEU A 132 2.12 -15.66 7.04
N ALA A 133 0.94 -15.25 7.52
CA ALA A 133 0.55 -13.84 7.54
C ALA A 133 1.19 -13.14 8.74
N VAL A 134 1.92 -12.07 8.48
CA VAL A 134 2.75 -11.39 9.49
C VAL A 134 2.31 -9.96 9.67
N HIS A 135 2.06 -9.59 10.93
CA HIS A 135 1.91 -8.20 11.34
C HIS A 135 3.28 -7.64 11.75
N LYS A 136 3.69 -6.53 11.15
CA LYS A 136 4.96 -5.87 11.42
C LYS A 136 4.84 -5.01 12.68
N THR A 137 5.38 -5.52 13.78
CA THR A 137 5.49 -4.78 15.04
C THR A 137 6.79 -5.10 15.77
N GLN A 138 7.22 -4.21 16.64
CA GLN A 138 8.27 -4.46 17.62
C GLN A 138 7.71 -4.76 19.02
N ASP A 139 6.40 -4.53 19.22
CA ASP A 139 5.69 -4.77 20.46
C ASP A 139 5.16 -6.20 20.48
N VAL A 140 5.94 -7.11 21.09
CA VAL A 140 5.66 -8.55 21.16
C VAL A 140 5.68 -9.02 22.62
N HIS A 141 4.87 -10.04 22.93
CA HIS A 141 4.60 -10.54 24.27
C HIS A 141 4.86 -12.06 24.36
N ASN A 142 5.33 -12.53 25.51
CA ASN A 142 5.59 -13.96 25.74
C ASN A 142 4.41 -14.85 25.36
N GLY A 143 4.69 -15.97 24.70
CA GLY A 143 3.71 -16.90 24.15
C GLY A 143 3.28 -16.57 22.72
N GLN A 144 3.70 -15.44 22.14
CA GLN A 144 3.45 -15.14 20.73
C GLN A 144 4.46 -15.85 19.82
N VAL A 145 3.96 -16.30 18.67
CA VAL A 145 4.82 -16.74 17.56
C VAL A 145 5.30 -15.49 16.83
N ILE A 146 6.61 -15.31 16.78
CA ILE A 146 7.26 -14.18 16.13
C ILE A 146 8.11 -14.64 14.96
N VAL A 147 8.27 -13.72 14.02
CA VAL A 147 9.30 -13.80 12.99
C VAL A 147 10.45 -12.90 13.42
N ALA A 148 11.60 -13.50 13.69
CA ALA A 148 12.80 -12.78 14.06
C ALA A 148 13.87 -12.97 12.99
N ARG A 149 14.61 -11.90 12.70
CA ARG A 149 15.86 -12.01 11.96
C ARG A 149 16.99 -12.16 12.97
N ILE A 150 17.76 -13.23 12.85
CA ILE A 150 18.97 -13.47 13.65
C ILE A 150 20.12 -13.55 12.65
N GLU A 151 21.06 -12.61 12.77
CA GLU A 151 22.11 -12.39 11.76
C GLU A 151 21.48 -12.14 10.38
N ASP A 152 21.56 -13.11 9.47
CA ASP A 152 21.05 -13.03 8.11
C ASP A 152 19.91 -14.04 7.83
N GLU A 153 19.50 -14.81 8.84
CA GLU A 153 18.41 -15.79 8.70
C GLU A 153 17.11 -15.31 9.35
N VAL A 154 16.01 -15.45 8.60
CA VAL A 154 14.66 -15.22 9.08
C VAL A 154 14.13 -16.51 9.68
N ASN A 155 13.83 -16.49 10.98
CA ASN A 155 13.39 -17.66 11.74
C ASN A 155 12.05 -17.40 12.43
N CYS A 156 11.16 -18.40 12.42
CA CYS A 156 9.91 -18.39 13.19
C CYS A 156 10.13 -19.09 14.53
N LYS A 157 9.79 -18.44 15.64
CA LYS A 157 9.94 -18.97 17.00
C LYS A 157 8.84 -18.47 17.92
N THR A 158 8.53 -19.23 18.97
CA THR A 158 7.73 -18.74 20.10
C THR A 158 8.66 -18.08 21.11
N ILE A 159 8.28 -16.90 21.63
CA ILE A 159 8.97 -16.23 22.74
C ILE A 159 8.45 -16.65 24.11
#